data_AF-A0A1F9BG03-F1
#
_entry.id   AF-A0A1F9BG03-F1
#
_cell.length_a   1.000
_cell.length_b   1.000
_cell.length_c   1.000
_cell.angle_alpha   90.00
_cell.angle_beta   90.00
_cell.angle_gamma   90.00
#
_symmetry.space_group_name_H-M   'P 1'
#
loop_
_entity.id
_entity.type
_entity.pdbx_description
1 polymer ?
#
loop_
_entity_poly.entity_id
_entity_poly.type
_entity_poly.pdbx_seq_one_letter_code
_entity_poly.pdbx_strand_id
1 'polypeptide(L)'
;MTIYEVFYKNYGRERAEIMGVLIERRKDTRGMTQVASGLRWARMAFAHLVKDKQSIFAVPRELDLGTDATAFAEKAIFSKDEFARMIKSVEQEREKAA
;
A
#
# COMPACT_ATOMS: atom_id res chain seq x y z
N MET A 1 3.48 11.96 -10.83
CA MET A 1 4.39 10.83 -10.61
C MET A 1 4.17 10.44 -9.18
N THR A 2 3.71 9.22 -8.93
CA THR A 2 3.43 8.74 -7.57
C THR A 2 4.52 7.75 -7.20
N ILE A 3 5.13 7.95 -6.04
CA ILE A 3 6.13 7.02 -5.50
C ILE A 3 5.42 6.16 -4.47
N TYR A 4 5.61 4.84 -4.54
CA TYR A 4 5.07 3.87 -3.60
C TYR A 4 6.19 3.13 -2.89
N GLU A 5 6.07 2.99 -1.58
CA GLU A 5 6.83 2.01 -0.83
C GLU A 5 6.10 0.67 -0.89
N VAL A 6 6.82 -0.38 -1.28
CA VAL A 6 6.28 -1.72 -1.46
C VAL A 6 6.75 -2.60 -0.33
N PHE A 7 5.80 -3.32 0.26
CA PHE A 7 6.02 -4.17 1.42
C PHE A 7 5.53 -5.59 1.15
N TYR A 8 6.20 -6.53 1.80
CA TYR A 8 5.82 -7.93 1.91
C TYR A 8 5.34 -8.20 3.34
N LYS A 9 4.16 -8.81 3.46
CA LYS A 9 3.68 -9.29 4.74
C LYS A 9 4.25 -10.67 5.05
N ASN A 10 5.16 -10.72 6.03
CA ASN A 10 5.71 -11.96 6.54
C ASN A 10 4.84 -12.49 7.69
N TYR A 11 3.88 -13.34 7.36
CA TYR A 11 2.98 -13.97 8.34
C TYR A 11 3.72 -14.80 9.40
N GLY A 12 4.87 -15.39 9.06
CA GLY A 12 5.65 -16.18 10.01
C GLY A 12 6.42 -15.36 11.04
N ARG A 13 6.63 -14.06 10.76
CA ARG A 13 7.33 -13.11 11.65
C ARG A 13 6.43 -11.99 12.15
N GLU A 14 5.13 -12.09 11.87
CA GLU A 14 4.14 -11.11 12.29
C GLU A 14 4.52 -9.65 11.96
N ARG A 15 5.15 -9.42 10.81
CA ARG A 15 5.67 -8.10 10.43
C ARG A 15 5.64 -7.84 8.93
N ALA A 16 5.65 -6.56 8.57
CA ALA A 16 5.90 -6.10 7.22
C ALA A 16 7.39 -5.93 6.96
N GLU A 17 7.86 -6.31 5.78
CA GLU A 17 9.23 -6.12 5.32
C GLU A 17 9.23 -5.30 4.04
N ILE A 18 10.06 -4.25 3.96
CA ILE A 18 10.19 -3.44 2.75
C ILE A 18 10.80 -4.28 1.63
N MET A 19 10.11 -4.35 0.49
CA MET A 19 10.59 -5.02 -0.72
C MET A 19 11.30 -4.06 -1.67
N GLY A 20 10.90 -2.78 -1.66
CA GLY A 20 11.47 -1.77 -2.53
C GLY A 20 10.52 -0.63 -2.81
N VAL A 21 10.81 0.11 -3.88
CA VAL A 21 10.06 1.29 -4.29
C VAL A 21 9.52 1.09 -5.70
N LEU A 22 8.25 1.45 -5.89
CA LEU A 22 7.60 1.50 -7.19
C LEU A 22 7.36 2.96 -7.57
N ILE A 23 7.76 3.35 -8.78
CA ILE A 23 7.54 4.70 -9.29
C ILE A 23 6.51 4.63 -10.42
N GLU A 24 5.29 5.11 -10.16
CA GLU A 24 4.28 5.27 -11.19
C GLU A 24 4.46 6.63 -11.87
N ARG A 25 4.97 6.61 -13.11
CA ARG A 25 5.25 7.83 -13.88
C ARG A 25 3.98 8.49 -14.44
N ARG A 26 2.90 7.73 -14.61
CA ARG A 26 1.63 8.24 -15.17
C ARG A 26 0.89 9.09 -14.12
N LYS A 27 0.16 10.09 -14.59
CA LYS A 27 -0.67 10.96 -13.74
C LYS A 27 -2.09 10.43 -13.58
N ASP A 28 -2.57 9.66 -14.55
CA ASP A 28 -3.90 9.05 -14.56
C ASP A 28 -3.81 7.59 -14.08
N THR A 29 -4.48 7.29 -12.98
CA THR A 29 -4.61 5.95 -12.41
C THR A 29 -5.60 5.07 -13.18
N ARG A 30 -5.94 5.43 -14.43
CA ARG A 30 -6.96 4.76 -15.28
C ARG A 30 -8.30 4.54 -14.58
N GLY A 31 -8.73 5.52 -13.80
CA GLY A 31 -9.97 5.44 -13.02
C GLY A 31 -9.89 4.61 -11.74
N MET A 32 -8.69 4.11 -11.36
CA MET A 32 -8.46 3.50 -10.05
C MET A 32 -8.04 4.54 -9.01
N THR A 33 -8.17 4.24 -7.72
CA THR A 33 -7.56 5.07 -6.69
C THR A 33 -6.03 4.90 -6.68
N GLN A 34 -5.28 5.85 -6.14
CA GLN A 34 -3.82 5.77 -6.09
C GLN A 34 -3.36 4.48 -5.40
N VAL A 35 -4.04 4.04 -4.34
CA VAL A 35 -3.70 2.81 -3.62
C VAL A 35 -4.02 1.57 -4.46
N ALA A 36 -5.18 1.52 -5.12
CA ALA A 36 -5.54 0.40 -5.99
C ALA A 36 -4.58 0.25 -7.19
N SER A 37 -4.15 1.39 -7.78
CA SER A 37 -3.12 1.41 -8.82
C SER A 37 -1.79 0.89 -8.29
N GLY A 38 -1.31 1.44 -7.17
CA GLY A 38 -0.07 1.02 -6.52
C GLY A 38 -0.04 -0.47 -6.19
N LEU A 39 -1.14 -0.99 -5.61
CA LEU A 39 -1.28 -2.41 -5.27
C LEU A 39 -1.23 -3.31 -6.52
N ARG A 40 -1.93 -2.92 -7.59
CA ARG A 40 -1.93 -3.66 -8.85
C ARG A 40 -0.51 -3.75 -9.42
N TRP A 41 0.17 -2.60 -9.54
CA TRP A 41 1.51 -2.54 -10.11
C TRP A 41 2.56 -3.20 -9.24
N ALA A 42 2.49 -3.03 -7.92
CA ALA A 42 3.40 -3.70 -6.99
C ALA A 42 3.27 -5.22 -7.07
N ARG A 43 2.05 -5.75 -7.14
CA ARG A 43 1.84 -7.19 -7.36
C ARG A 43 2.39 -7.66 -8.70
N MET A 44 2.26 -6.88 -9.76
CA MET A 44 2.84 -7.25 -11.06
C MET A 44 4.37 -7.24 -11.05
N ALA A 45 4.99 -6.23 -10.42
CA ALA A 45 6.44 -6.06 -10.41
C ALA A 45 7.15 -6.99 -9.42
N PHE A 46 6.56 -7.23 -8.24
CA PHE A 46 7.24 -7.93 -7.14
C PHE A 46 6.72 -9.35 -6.86
N ALA A 47 5.66 -9.83 -7.53
CA ALA A 47 5.11 -11.18 -7.27
C ALA A 47 6.13 -12.31 -7.45
N HIS A 48 7.12 -12.15 -8.32
CA HIS A 48 8.15 -13.15 -8.56
C HIS A 48 9.10 -13.35 -7.35
N LEU A 49 9.11 -12.40 -6.40
CA LEU A 49 9.97 -12.45 -5.21
C LEU A 49 9.29 -13.11 -4.00
N VAL A 50 8.00 -13.43 -4.10
CA VAL A 50 7.20 -13.94 -2.97
C VAL A 50 6.40 -15.17 -3.38
N LYS A 51 6.12 -16.06 -2.43
CA LYS A 51 5.29 -17.24 -2.70
C LYS A 51 3.81 -16.88 -2.93
N ASP A 52 3.32 -15.85 -2.25
CA ASP A 52 1.93 -15.38 -2.37
C ASP A 52 1.89 -13.89 -2.72
N LYS A 53 1.42 -13.55 -3.92
CA LYS A 53 1.27 -12.15 -4.36
C LYS A 53 0.26 -11.36 -3.53
N GLN A 54 -0.67 -11.99 -2.82
CA GLN A 54 -1.64 -11.28 -1.99
C GLN A 54 -1.01 -10.68 -0.73
N SER A 55 0.15 -11.20 -0.32
CA SER A 55 0.96 -10.66 0.77
C SER A 55 1.68 -9.34 0.43
N ILE A 56 1.68 -8.93 -0.84
CA ILE A 56 2.27 -7.66 -1.27
C ILE A 56 1.26 -6.53 -1.08
N PHE A 57 1.73 -5.42 -0.51
CA PHE A 57 1.00 -4.17 -0.44
C PHE A 57 1.90 -2.97 -0.80
N ALA A 58 1.27 -1.87 -1.21
CA ALA A 58 1.96 -0.67 -1.66
C ALA A 58 1.30 0.56 -1.08
N VAL A 59 2.11 1.45 -0.50
CA VAL A 59 1.65 2.69 0.13
C VAL A 59 2.26 3.86 -0.61
N PRO A 60 1.45 4.83 -1.11
CA PRO A 60 2.00 6.02 -1.75
C PRO A 60 2.77 6.86 -0.71
N ARG A 61 3.99 7.27 -1.04
CA ARG A 61 4.86 8.07 -0.17
C ARG A 61 4.33 9.48 0.11
N GLU A 62 3.53 10.00 -0.82
CA GLU A 62 2.81 11.28 -0.67
C GLU A 62 1.64 11.20 0.30
N LEU A 63 1.22 9.99 0.67
CA LEU A 63 0.33 9.78 1.80
C LEU A 63 1.19 10.02 3.05
N ASP A 64 1.32 11.28 3.45
CA ASP A 64 1.91 11.63 4.75
C ASP A 64 0.95 11.16 5.84
N LEU A 65 1.04 9.88 6.16
CA LEU A 65 0.33 9.23 7.24
C LEU A 65 0.96 9.59 8.61
N GLY A 66 1.90 10.53 8.66
CA GLY A 66 2.65 10.87 9.87
C GLY A 66 3.34 9.65 10.51
N THR A 67 3.62 9.74 11.81
CA THR A 67 4.07 8.62 12.67
C THR A 67 3.18 7.37 12.58
N ASP A 68 1.97 7.49 12.06
CA ASP A 68 1.01 6.40 11.95
C ASP A 68 1.29 5.47 10.76
N ALA A 69 2.03 5.88 9.71
CA ALA A 69 2.46 4.96 8.63
C ALA A 69 3.50 3.95 9.12
N THR A 70 4.48 4.44 9.87
CA THR A 70 5.51 3.63 10.52
C THR A 70 4.87 2.77 11.59
N ALA A 71 3.94 3.32 12.39
CA ALA A 71 3.13 2.51 13.30
C ALA A 71 2.18 1.55 12.56
N PHE A 72 1.74 1.82 11.32
CA PHE A 72 0.91 0.92 10.50
C PHE A 72 1.72 -0.23 9.92
N ALA A 73 2.93 0.06 9.43
CA ALA A 73 3.90 -0.93 9.00
C ALA A 73 4.40 -1.78 10.18
N GLU A 74 4.51 -1.18 11.37
CA GLU A 74 4.88 -1.85 12.62
C GLU A 74 3.70 -2.57 13.32
N LYS A 75 2.44 -2.17 13.14
CA LYS A 75 1.27 -2.77 13.83
C LYS A 75 0.23 -3.51 12.99
N ALA A 76 -0.16 -3.12 11.78
CA ALA A 76 -1.61 -3.25 11.48
C ALA A 76 -2.05 -3.55 10.03
N ILE A 77 -1.50 -4.55 9.35
CA ILE A 77 -2.31 -5.19 8.31
C ILE A 77 -2.28 -6.70 8.50
N PHE A 78 -2.96 -7.21 9.54
CA PHE A 78 -3.09 -8.66 9.76
C PHE A 78 -4.27 -9.27 9.01
N SER A 79 -5.29 -8.49 8.65
CA SER A 79 -6.44 -8.97 7.88
C SER A 79 -6.80 -8.08 6.68
N LYS A 80 -7.44 -8.67 5.65
CA LYS A 80 -8.01 -7.93 4.51
C LYS A 80 -9.00 -6.84 4.95
N ASP A 81 -9.70 -7.08 6.06
CA ASP A 81 -10.72 -6.17 6.58
C ASP A 81 -10.11 -4.93 7.20
N GLU A 82 -8.96 -5.04 7.90
CA GLU A 82 -8.23 -3.88 8.42
C GLU A 82 -7.69 -3.00 7.29
N PHE A 83 -7.14 -3.61 6.25
CA PHE A 83 -6.70 -2.88 5.06
C PHE A 83 -7.87 -2.17 4.36
N ALA A 84 -9.01 -2.87 4.21
CA ALA A 84 -10.21 -2.30 3.57
C ALA A 84 -10.79 -1.14 4.39
N ARG A 85 -10.79 -1.23 5.72
CA ARG A 85 -11.20 -0.12 6.61
C ARG A 85 -10.27 1.07 6.48
N MET A 86 -8.96 0.83 6.42
CA MET A 86 -7.95 1.89 6.25
C MET A 86 -8.10 2.61 4.90
N ILE A 87 -8.28 1.87 3.80
CA ILE A 87 -8.52 2.47 2.47
C ILE A 87 -9.75 3.39 2.54
N LYS A 88 -10.82 2.89 3.16
CA LYS A 88 -12.10 3.60 3.25
C LYS A 88 -12.01 4.85 4.12
N SER A 89 -11.24 4.85 5.21
CA SER A 89 -11.04 6.04 6.04
C SER A 89 -10.23 7.10 5.32
N VAL A 90 -9.17 6.71 4.62
CA VAL A 90 -8.32 7.62 3.83
C VAL A 90 -9.10 8.26 2.68
N GLU A 91 -9.96 7.49 2.00
CA GLU A 91 -10.83 8.01 0.94
C GLU A 91 -11.86 9.03 1.49
N GLN A 92 -12.43 8.77 2.67
CA GLN A 92 -13.37 9.68 3.34
C GLN A 92 -12.72 10.98 3.83
N GLU A 93 -11.47 10.94 4.30
CA GLU A 93 -10.75 12.15 4.71
C GLU A 93 -10.43 13.06 3.52
N ARG A 94 -10.14 12.47 2.35
CA ARG A 94 -9.95 13.23 1.10
C ARG A 94 -11.23 13.87 0.58
N GLU A 95 -12.37 13.19 0.66
CA GLU A 95 -13.67 13.78 0.28
C GLU A 95 -14.07 14.94 1.18
N LYS A 96 -13.63 14.97 2.44
CA LYS A 96 -13.88 16.08 3.36
C LYS A 96 -12.92 17.26 3.20
N ALA A 97 -11.75 17.03 2.58
CA ALA A 97 -10.72 18.05 2.37
C ALA A 97 -10.82 18.75 1.00
N ALA A 98 -11.76 18.34 0.15
CA ALA A 98 -12.06 18.92 -1.16
C ALA A 98 -13.36 19.74 -1.11
#